data_AF-A0A1G5RS23-F1
#
_entry.id   AF-A0A1G5RS23-F1
#
_cell.length_a   1.000
_cell.length_b   1.000
_cell.length_c   1.000
_cell.angle_alpha   90.00
_cell.angle_beta   90.00
_cell.angle_gamma   90.00
#
_symmetry.space_group_name_H-M   'P 1'
#
loop_
_entity.id
_entity.type
_entity.pdbx_description
1 polymer ?
#
loop_
_entity_poly.entity_id
_entity_poly.type
_entity_poly.pdbx_seq_one_letter_code
_entity_poly.pdbx_strand_id
1 'polypeptide(L)'
;MPTPFKAGCQRPAGTTLAATTEETKAPEMDKKEDKQFMIKVGAPAPDFELPGYLNGEFSNYKLSEYKGKWVFVCFYPGDFTFV
;
A
#
# COMPACT_ATOMS: atom_id res chain seq x y z
N MET A 1 1.37 -13.13 -9.21
CA MET A 1 2.75 -13.60 -8.97
C MET A 1 3.56 -12.33 -8.89
N PRO A 2 4.34 -12.13 -7.82
CA PRO A 2 5.11 -10.91 -7.61
C PRO A 2 6.01 -10.64 -8.81
N THR A 3 6.08 -9.39 -9.26
CA THR A 3 6.92 -9.00 -10.40
C THR A 3 8.34 -8.71 -9.93
N PRO A 4 9.36 -9.45 -10.41
CA PRO A 4 10.74 -9.23 -9.99
C PRO A 4 11.30 -7.95 -10.61
N PHE A 5 12.19 -7.27 -9.88
CA PHE A 5 12.87 -6.08 -10.38
C PHE A 5 14.31 -6.01 -9.89
N LYS A 6 15.16 -5.27 -10.62
CA LYS A 6 16.53 -5.00 -10.18
C LYS A 6 16.55 -3.81 -9.23
N ALA A 7 16.90 -4.06 -7.97
CA ALA A 7 17.13 -3.02 -6.99
C ALA A 7 18.44 -2.25 -7.28
N GLY A 8 18.48 -0.97 -6.91
CA GLY A 8 19.65 -0.10 -7.02
C GLY A 8 19.71 0.88 -5.85
N CYS A 9 20.53 1.94 -5.97
CA CYS A 9 20.69 2.93 -4.90
C CYS A 9 19.44 3.80 -4.65
N GLN A 10 18.49 3.82 -5.60
CA GLN A 10 17.27 4.58 -5.45
C GLN A 10 16.24 3.80 -4.64
N ARG A 11 15.61 4.47 -3.67
CA ARG A 11 14.54 3.90 -2.87
C ARG A 11 13.38 3.47 -3.78
N PRO A 12 12.96 2.20 -3.76
CA PRO A 12 11.83 1.77 -4.55
C PRO A 12 10.54 2.39 -3.99
N ALA A 13 9.71 2.93 -4.88
CA ALA A 13 8.48 3.63 -4.50
C ALA A 13 7.37 2.63 -4.18
N GLY A 14 6.77 2.74 -2.99
CA GLY A 14 5.51 2.09 -2.68
C GLY A 14 4.34 2.93 -3.21
N THR A 15 3.33 2.29 -3.80
CA THR A 15 2.14 2.97 -4.32
C THR A 15 0.89 2.45 -3.62
N THR A 16 0.10 3.36 -3.04
CA THR A 16 -1.25 3.04 -2.56
C THR A 16 -2.23 3.14 -3.72
N LEU A 17 -2.70 2.01 -4.23
CA LEU A 17 -3.71 1.95 -5.28
C LEU A 17 -5.09 2.03 -4.63
N ALA A 18 -5.43 3.21 -4.09
CA ALA A 18 -6.80 3.49 -3.69
C ALA A 18 -7.67 3.44 -4.95
N ALA A 19 -8.75 2.66 -4.90
CA ALA A 19 -9.71 2.49 -5.99
C ALA A 19 -10.09 3.84 -6.63
N THR A 20 -9.69 4.03 -7.88
CA THR A 20 -10.22 5.08 -8.73
C THR A 20 -11.70 4.82 -8.98
N THR A 21 -12.54 5.80 -8.69
CA THR A 21 -13.77 6.02 -9.46
C THR A 21 -13.61 7.40 -10.12
N GLU A 22 -13.51 7.40 -11.46
CA GLU A 22 -13.62 8.55 -12.38
C GLU A 22 -15.06 9.15 -12.24
N GLU A 23 -15.45 10.41 -12.48
CA GLU A 23 -14.99 11.51 -13.35
C GLU A 23 -15.72 12.85 -12.95
N THR A 24 -15.07 14.00 -13.19
CA THR A 24 -15.57 15.39 -13.46
C THR A 24 -16.53 16.14 -12.50
N LYS A 25 -16.04 17.25 -11.90
CA LYS A 25 -16.49 18.68 -12.07
C LYS A 25 -16.12 19.56 -10.85
N ALA A 26 -15.36 20.63 -11.07
CA ALA A 26 -15.28 21.79 -10.16
C ALA A 26 -16.53 22.67 -10.36
N PRO A 27 -17.13 23.31 -9.32
CA PRO A 27 -16.43 24.27 -8.47
C PRO A 27 -16.78 24.26 -6.96
N GLU A 28 -15.85 24.88 -6.22
CA GLU A 28 -16.02 25.75 -5.05
C GLU A 28 -16.33 25.22 -3.64
N MET A 29 -15.91 26.10 -2.71
CA MET A 29 -15.47 25.90 -1.33
C MET A 29 -16.59 25.51 -0.37
N ASP A 30 -16.36 24.47 0.42
CA ASP A 30 -16.95 24.32 1.74
C ASP A 30 -16.06 23.44 2.62
N LYS A 31 -15.89 23.86 3.87
CA LYS A 31 -15.01 23.30 4.91
C LYS A 31 -14.99 21.77 4.91
N LYS A 32 -13.95 21.15 4.34
CA LYS A 32 -13.66 19.74 4.62
C LYS A 32 -12.92 19.68 5.95
N GLU A 33 -13.69 19.48 7.02
CA GLU A 33 -13.17 18.79 8.19
C GLU A 33 -12.35 17.58 7.74
N ASP A 34 -11.19 17.40 8.37
CA ASP A 34 -10.22 16.36 8.11
C ASP A 34 -10.91 14.99 8.19
N LYS A 35 -11.39 14.51 7.05
CA LYS A 35 -12.12 13.25 6.96
C LYS A 35 -11.07 12.16 7.01
N GLN A 36 -10.55 11.88 8.20
CA GLN A 36 -9.63 10.78 8.44
C GLN A 36 -10.28 9.50 7.91
N PHE A 37 -9.72 8.98 6.82
CA PHE A 37 -10.06 7.67 6.31
C PHE A 37 -9.44 6.62 7.24
N MET A 38 -10.10 6.40 8.38
CA MET A 38 -9.75 5.33 9.30
C MET A 38 -10.06 3.98 8.63
N ILE A 39 -9.16 3.00 8.78
CA ILE A 39 -9.42 1.62 8.37
C ILE A 39 -10.58 1.07 9.21
N LYS A 40 -11.55 0.42 8.54
CA LYS A 40 -12.76 -0.11 9.19
C LYS A 40 -12.78 -1.63 9.16
N VAL A 41 -13.09 -2.24 10.30
CA VAL A 41 -13.34 -3.69 10.39
C VAL A 41 -14.56 -4.05 9.55
N GLY A 42 -14.49 -5.16 8.80
CA GLY A 42 -15.56 -5.63 7.92
C GLY A 42 -15.62 -4.92 6.56
N ALA A 43 -14.87 -3.83 6.36
CA ALA A 43 -14.66 -3.25 5.03
C ALA A 43 -13.46 -3.92 4.34
N PRO A 44 -13.41 -3.91 2.99
CA PRO A 44 -12.21 -4.34 2.27
C PRO A 44 -10.98 -3.55 2.72
N ALA A 45 -9.88 -4.26 2.97
CA ALA A 45 -8.60 -3.63 3.25
C ALA A 45 -8.15 -2.79 2.03
N PRO A 46 -7.55 -1.60 2.24
CA PRO A 46 -7.02 -0.80 1.14
C PRO A 46 -5.96 -1.58 0.36
N ASP A 47 -6.08 -1.60 -0.97
CA ASP A 47 -5.07 -2.24 -1.81
C ASP A 47 -3.81 -1.38 -1.86
N PHE A 48 -2.67 -2.04 -1.81
CA PHE A 48 -1.35 -1.41 -1.86
C PHE A 48 -0.40 -2.27 -2.65
N GLU A 49 0.60 -1.63 -3.26
CA GLU A 49 1.73 -2.27 -3.91
C GLU A 49 3.02 -1.76 -3.27
N LEU A 50 3.85 -2.69 -2.80
CA LEU A 50 5.09 -2.40 -2.11
C LEU A 50 6.24 -3.25 -2.65
N PRO A 51 7.43 -2.66 -2.81
CA PRO A 51 8.64 -3.42 -3.04
C PRO A 51 8.97 -4.23 -1.79
N GLY A 52 9.35 -5.49 -1.96
CA GLY A 52 9.76 -6.38 -0.88
C GLY A 52 10.93 -7.25 -1.28
N TYR A 53 11.53 -7.89 -0.28
CA TYR A 53 12.61 -8.84 -0.46
C TYR A 53 12.21 -10.20 0.10
N LEU A 54 12.33 -11.24 -0.72
CA LEU A 54 12.02 -12.61 -0.33
C LEU A 54 13.00 -13.56 -1.02
N ASN A 55 13.59 -14.49 -0.27
CA ASN A 55 14.41 -15.58 -0.79
C ASN A 55 15.54 -15.14 -1.76
N GLY A 56 16.20 -14.00 -1.50
CA GLY A 56 17.29 -13.53 -2.36
C GLY A 56 16.86 -12.53 -3.44
N GLU A 57 15.57 -12.33 -3.64
CA GLU A 57 15.02 -11.59 -4.78
C GLU A 57 14.17 -10.39 -4.34
N PHE A 58 14.30 -9.29 -5.08
CA PHE A 58 13.45 -8.11 -4.95
C PHE A 58 12.25 -8.22 -5.88
N SER A 59 11.05 -8.08 -5.35
CA SER A 59 9.81 -8.14 -6.12
C SER A 59 8.79 -7.12 -5.63
N ASN A 60 7.86 -6.71 -6.50
CA ASN A 60 6.70 -5.93 -6.10
C ASN A 60 5.59 -6.86 -5.63
N TYR A 61 5.03 -6.55 -4.47
CA TYR A 61 3.97 -7.29 -3.81
C TYR A 61 2.71 -6.44 -3.74
N LYS A 62 1.62 -6.97 -4.25
CA LYS A 62 0.32 -6.32 -4.20
C LYS A 62 -0.64 -7.11 -3.30
N LEU A 63 -1.36 -6.41 -2.42
CA LEU A 63 -2.26 -7.06 -1.46
C LEU A 63 -3.33 -7.91 -2.18
N SER A 64 -3.87 -7.42 -3.28
CA SER A 64 -4.86 -8.13 -4.09
C SER A 64 -4.40 -9.48 -4.66
N GLU A 65 -3.09 -9.75 -4.76
CA GLU A 65 -2.57 -11.08 -5.17
C GLU A 65 -2.79 -12.18 -4.13
N TYR A 66 -3.07 -11.79 -2.88
CA TYR A 66 -3.24 -12.71 -1.76
C TYR A 66 -4.72 -13.00 -1.43
N LYS A 67 -5.66 -12.57 -2.29
CA LYS A 67 -7.08 -12.88 -2.12
C LYS A 67 -7.30 -14.39 -1.99
N GLY A 68 -8.17 -14.77 -1.04
CA GLY A 68 -8.45 -16.17 -0.72
C GLY A 68 -7.49 -16.81 0.30
N LYS A 69 -6.47 -16.07 0.76
CA LYS A 69 -5.58 -16.47 1.87
C LYS A 69 -5.72 -15.48 3.02
N TRP A 70 -5.48 -15.96 4.24
CA TRP A 70 -5.29 -15.07 5.39
C TRP A 70 -3.93 -14.39 5.28
N VAL A 71 -3.93 -13.07 5.50
CA VAL A 71 -2.73 -12.22 5.39
C VAL A 71 -2.57 -11.44 6.69
N PHE A 72 -1.37 -11.46 7.25
CA PHE A 72 -0.97 -10.58 8.35
C PHE A 72 -0.06 -9.50 7.80
N VAL A 73 -0.36 -8.23 8.13
CA VAL A 73 0.48 -7.08 7.80
C VAL A 73 0.92 -6.42 9.11
N CYS A 74 2.23 -6.41 9.36
CA CYS A 74 2.82 -5.83 10.55
C CYS A 74 3.65 -4.61 10.16
N PHE A 75 3.38 -3.47 10.79
CA PHE A 75 4.20 -2.27 10.67
C PHE A 75 5.16 -2.20 11.85
N TYR A 76 6.42 -1.87 11.59
CA TYR A 76 7.44 -1.68 12.61
C TYR A 76 8.26 -0.41 12.28
N PRO A 77 8.85 0.26 13.29
CA PRO A 77 9.39 1.61 13.13
C PRO A 77 10.65 1.70 12.26
N GLY A 78 11.51 0.67 12.26
CA GLY A 78 12.69 0.64 11.42
C GLY A 78 13.65 -0.50 11.75
N ASP A 79 14.49 -0.84 10.78
CA ASP A 79 15.56 -1.81 10.92
C ASP A 79 16.70 -1.26 11.81
N PHE A 80 17.35 -2.14 12.57
CA PHE A 80 18.49 -1.80 13.44
C PHE A 80 18.20 -0.67 14.44
N THR A 81 16.97 -0.60 14.93
CA THR A 81 16.57 0.29 16.03
C THR A 81 16.86 -0.34 17.39
N PHE A 82 16.95 0.49 18.44
CA PHE A 82 17.21 0.01 19.81
C PHE A 82 15.93 -0.60 20.42
N VAL A 83 16.11 -1.66 21.22
CA VAL A 83 15.08 -2.26 22.09
C VAL A 83 15.29 -1.83 23.54
#